data_AF-A0A919V7S9-F1
#
_entry.id   AF-A0A919V7S9-F1
#
_cell.length_a   1.000
_cell.length_b   1.000
_cell.length_c   1.000
_cell.angle_alpha   90.00
_cell.angle_beta   90.00
_cell.angle_gamma   90.00
#
_symmetry.space_group_name_H-M   'P 1'
#
loop_
_entity.id
_entity.type
_entity.pdbx_description
1 polymer ?
#
loop_
_entity_poly.entity_id
_entity_poly.type
_entity_poly.pdbx_seq_one_letter_code
_entity_poly.pdbx_strand_id
1 'polypeptide(L)'
;MRLNRAPRNGPAVLYVGAVGLASLLTLVVASSPGLSGWTLLLALYWLILVVIWPSWIWEPTMAGQRLWSLLVSLGFVLVTVLLVKVDVPLHVRFALSESSLERHARSAHAEEREDQWWGLFHVNYVEKIPEGTIFLVTDIGLDWLSHGFAYLPDKPPVGEAHRYEHFKGPWYRWSEGP
;
A
#
# COMPACT_ATOMS: atom_id res chain seq x y z
N MET A 1 40.79 -36.75 0.48
CA MET A 1 39.59 -36.18 1.13
C MET A 1 39.35 -34.78 0.55
N ARG A 2 38.51 -34.65 -0.47
CA ARG A 2 38.18 -33.34 -1.09
C ARG A 2 37.08 -32.69 -0.24
N LEU A 3 37.40 -31.60 0.44
CA LEU A 3 36.42 -30.75 1.11
C LEU A 3 35.57 -30.07 0.04
N ASN A 4 34.31 -30.49 -0.08
CA ASN A 4 33.28 -29.75 -0.83
C ASN A 4 33.13 -28.37 -0.19
N ARG A 5 33.74 -27.34 -0.78
CA ARG A 5 33.36 -25.96 -0.47
C ARG A 5 31.97 -25.75 -1.06
N ALA A 6 30.97 -25.64 -0.19
CA ALA A 6 29.66 -25.15 -0.57
C ALA A 6 29.83 -23.80 -1.30
N PRO A 7 29.16 -23.59 -2.44
CA PRO A 7 29.25 -22.33 -3.16
C PRO A 7 28.72 -21.22 -2.25
N ARG A 8 29.59 -20.22 -2.00
CA ARG A 8 29.39 -19.14 -1.03
C ARG A 8 28.42 -18.11 -1.64
N ASN A 9 27.15 -18.49 -1.77
CA ASN A 9 26.09 -17.72 -2.43
C ASN A 9 25.46 -16.64 -1.53
N GLY A 10 26.07 -16.34 -0.37
CA GLY A 10 25.57 -15.35 0.59
C GLY A 10 25.16 -14.01 -0.02
N PRO A 11 25.94 -13.43 -0.95
CA PRO A 11 25.62 -12.11 -1.51
C PRO A 11 24.30 -12.09 -2.31
N ALA A 12 24.07 -13.09 -3.18
CA ALA A 12 22.89 -13.15 -4.04
C ALA A 12 21.60 -13.45 -3.25
N VAL A 13 21.69 -14.28 -2.22
CA VAL A 13 20.55 -14.59 -1.33
C VAL A 13 20.14 -13.35 -0.53
N LEU A 14 21.12 -12.60 -0.02
CA LEU A 14 20.84 -11.34 0.69
C LEU A 14 20.17 -10.30 -0.23
N TYR A 15 20.62 -10.21 -1.48
CA TYR A 15 20.03 -9.30 -2.45
C TYR A 15 18.57 -9.65 -2.78
N VAL A 16 18.28 -10.92 -3.10
CA VAL A 16 16.90 -11.37 -3.36
C VAL A 16 16.03 -11.18 -2.11
N GLY A 17 16.57 -11.43 -0.92
CA GLY A 17 15.90 -11.15 0.34
C GLY A 17 15.58 -9.66 0.51
N ALA A 18 16.51 -8.77 0.18
CA ALA A 18 16.31 -7.32 0.24
C ALA A 18 15.24 -6.84 -0.75
N VAL A 19 15.22 -7.36 -1.98
CA VAL A 19 14.16 -7.07 -2.97
C VAL A 19 12.81 -7.60 -2.50
N GLY A 20 12.77 -8.80 -1.92
CA GLY A 20 11.56 -9.37 -1.34
C GLY A 20 11.01 -8.51 -0.19
N LEU A 21 11.89 -8.05 0.70
CA LEU A 21 11.53 -7.14 1.78
C LEU A 21 11.03 -5.78 1.25
N ALA A 22 11.72 -5.21 0.25
CA ALA A 22 11.30 -3.98 -0.43
C ALA A 22 9.87 -4.12 -1.00
N SER A 23 9.62 -5.25 -1.65
CA SER A 23 8.33 -5.58 -2.26
C SER A 23 7.22 -5.67 -1.21
N LEU A 24 7.47 -6.38 -0.11
CA LEU A 24 6.51 -6.47 1.00
C LEU A 24 6.22 -5.11 1.63
N LEU A 25 7.26 -4.31 1.89
CA LEU A 25 7.09 -2.94 2.41
C LEU A 25 6.31 -2.06 1.44
N THR A 26 6.50 -2.25 0.14
CA THR A 26 5.74 -1.55 -0.91
C THR A 26 4.26 -1.89 -0.85
N LEU A 27 3.91 -3.16 -0.65
CA LEU A 27 2.51 -3.57 -0.49
C LEU A 27 1.88 -3.00 0.78
N VAL A 28 2.64 -2.93 1.88
CA VAL A 28 2.17 -2.34 3.14
C VAL A 28 1.91 -0.85 2.96
N VAL A 29 2.86 -0.11 2.39
CA VAL A 29 2.70 1.33 2.15
C VAL A 29 1.58 1.61 1.14
N ALA A 30 1.49 0.84 0.06
CA ALA A 30 0.42 0.99 -0.95
C ALA A 30 -0.98 0.61 -0.43
N SER A 31 -1.07 -0.05 0.73
CA SER A 31 -2.38 -0.32 1.36
C SER A 31 -2.95 0.88 2.13
N SER A 32 -2.16 1.94 2.28
CA SER A 32 -2.64 3.22 2.82
C SER A 32 -3.16 4.13 1.70
N PRO A 33 -4.29 4.83 1.91
CA PRO A 33 -4.72 5.87 0.99
C PRO A 33 -3.80 7.10 1.12
N GLY A 34 -3.02 7.39 0.07
CA GLY A 34 -2.20 8.62 -0.07
C GLY A 34 -0.67 8.42 -0.08
N LEU A 35 0.07 9.48 -0.43
CA LEU A 35 1.53 9.52 -0.38
C LEU A 35 2.03 9.77 1.05
N SER A 36 2.29 8.70 1.80
CA SER A 36 2.94 8.79 3.11
C SER A 36 4.44 9.14 3.00
N GLY A 37 5.04 9.70 4.07
CA GLY A 37 6.50 9.91 4.13
C GLY A 37 7.31 8.61 3.98
N TRP A 38 6.70 7.47 4.34
CA TRP A 38 7.27 6.14 4.13
C TRP A 38 7.45 5.80 2.65
N THR A 39 6.58 6.32 1.77
CA THR A 39 6.68 6.12 0.32
C THR A 39 7.99 6.70 -0.23
N LEU A 40 8.45 7.86 0.28
CA LEU A 40 9.72 8.46 -0.14
C LEU A 40 10.93 7.64 0.33
N LEU A 41 10.92 7.17 1.59
CA LEU A 41 11.97 6.30 2.10
C LEU A 41 12.06 5.00 1.31
N LEU A 42 10.90 4.44 0.96
CA LEU A 42 10.80 3.24 0.15
C LEU A 42 11.27 3.47 -1.30
N ALA A 43 10.92 4.61 -1.91
CA ALA A 43 11.43 4.99 -3.23
C ALA A 43 12.96 5.15 -3.22
N LEU A 44 13.51 5.76 -2.17
CA LEU A 44 14.95 5.86 -1.97
C LEU A 44 15.59 4.49 -1.77
N TYR A 45 14.94 3.59 -1.03
CA TYR A 45 15.40 2.21 -0.87
C TYR A 45 15.46 1.46 -2.20
N TRP A 46 14.42 1.59 -3.04
CA TRP A 46 14.42 1.07 -4.41
C TRP A 46 15.54 1.67 -5.26
N LEU A 47 15.80 2.97 -5.17
CA LEU A 47 16.91 3.62 -5.88
C LEU A 47 18.27 3.05 -5.45
N ILE A 48 18.49 2.84 -4.15
CA ILE A 48 19.72 2.24 -3.64
C ILE A 48 19.89 0.82 -4.21
N LEU A 49 18.82 0.01 -4.25
CA LEU A 49 18.87 -1.33 -4.83
C LEU A 49 19.20 -1.31 -6.33
N VAL A 50 18.66 -0.36 -7.09
CA VAL A 50 18.95 -0.18 -8.53
C VAL A 50 20.38 0.31 -8.75
N VAL A 51 20.92 1.18 -7.89
CA VAL A 51 22.29 1.71 -7.99
C VAL A 51 23.34 0.69 -7.58
N ILE A 52 23.08 -0.12 -6.55
CA ILE A 52 23.96 -1.20 -6.14
C ILE A 52 23.97 -2.31 -7.19
N TRP A 53 22.85 -2.55 -7.89
CA TRP A 53 22.69 -3.58 -8.92
C TRP A 53 23.84 -3.65 -9.95
N PRO A 54 24.17 -2.56 -10.69
CA PRO A 54 25.20 -2.59 -11.73
C PRO A 54 26.60 -2.85 -11.20
N SER A 55 26.90 -2.52 -9.93
CA SER A 55 28.22 -2.77 -9.35
C SER A 55 28.55 -4.28 -9.24
N TRP A 56 27.54 -5.14 -9.24
CA TRP A 56 27.68 -6.61 -9.20
C TRP A 56 27.65 -7.28 -10.58
N ILE A 57 27.26 -6.53 -11.62
CA ILE A 57 27.17 -7.01 -13.01
C ILE A 57 28.57 -7.20 -13.65
N TRP A 58 29.61 -6.57 -13.09
CA TRP A 58 30.94 -6.56 -13.68
C TRP A 58 31.78 -7.81 -13.39
N GLU A 59 31.38 -8.70 -12.48
CA GLU A 59 32.11 -9.94 -12.23
C GLU A 59 31.63 -11.08 -13.17
N PRO A 60 32.50 -11.59 -14.06
CA PRO A 60 32.11 -12.53 -15.13
C PRO A 60 31.92 -13.99 -14.67
N THR A 61 32.11 -14.31 -13.38
CA THR A 61 32.29 -15.69 -12.91
C THR A 61 31.00 -16.45 -12.56
N MET A 62 29.81 -15.82 -12.60
CA MET A 62 28.55 -16.45 -12.14
C MET A 62 27.34 -16.23 -13.06
N ALA A 63 27.48 -16.46 -14.37
CA ALA A 63 26.42 -16.18 -15.35
C ALA A 63 25.08 -16.91 -15.13
N GLY A 64 25.08 -18.19 -14.72
CA GLY A 64 23.86 -18.98 -14.55
C GLY A 64 23.01 -18.60 -13.33
N GLN A 65 23.65 -18.43 -12.16
CA GLN A 65 22.97 -17.96 -10.94
C GLN A 65 22.50 -16.51 -11.08
N ARG A 66 23.26 -15.69 -11.81
CA ARG A 66 22.92 -14.29 -12.12
C ARG A 66 21.60 -14.17 -12.88
N LEU A 67 21.37 -15.01 -13.89
CA LEU A 67 20.11 -14.99 -14.65
C LEU A 67 18.91 -15.39 -13.77
N TRP A 68 19.08 -16.38 -12.89
CA TRP A 68 18.02 -16.80 -11.97
C TRP A 68 17.67 -15.71 -10.96
N SER A 69 18.65 -15.09 -10.31
CA SER A 69 18.42 -13.97 -9.38
C SER A 69 17.79 -12.76 -10.07
N LEU A 70 18.17 -12.47 -11.32
CA LEU A 70 17.54 -11.43 -12.14
C LEU A 70 16.07 -11.72 -12.39
N LEU A 71 15.74 -12.93 -12.86
CA LEU A 71 14.37 -13.32 -13.16
C LEU A 71 13.49 -13.31 -11.92
N VAL A 72 14.01 -13.81 -10.78
CA VAL A 72 13.27 -13.79 -9.50
C VAL A 72 13.03 -12.37 -9.03
N SER A 73 14.05 -11.50 -9.05
CA SER A 73 13.91 -10.10 -8.62
C SER A 73 12.96 -9.32 -9.52
N LEU A 74 13.09 -9.48 -10.84
CA LEU A 74 12.19 -8.87 -11.82
C LEU A 74 10.75 -9.39 -11.63
N GLY A 75 10.59 -10.69 -11.35
CA GLY A 75 9.31 -11.29 -11.01
C GLY A 75 8.67 -10.63 -9.78
N PHE A 76 9.43 -10.45 -8.69
CA PHE A 76 8.95 -9.75 -7.49
C PHE A 76 8.53 -8.31 -7.79
N VAL A 77 9.35 -7.56 -8.54
CA VAL A 77 9.03 -6.19 -8.94
C VAL A 77 7.75 -6.15 -9.75
N LEU A 78 7.64 -6.98 -10.79
CA LEU A 78 6.47 -7.03 -11.66
C LEU A 78 5.20 -7.42 -10.91
N VAL A 79 5.27 -8.45 -10.07
CA VAL A 79 4.14 -8.89 -9.24
C VAL A 79 3.72 -7.79 -8.28
N THR A 80 4.67 -7.09 -7.65
CA THR A 80 4.38 -5.99 -6.73
C THR A 80 3.72 -4.83 -7.46
N VAL A 81 4.28 -4.39 -8.59
CA VAL A 81 3.70 -3.32 -9.42
C VAL A 81 2.29 -3.69 -9.87
N LEU A 82 2.08 -4.95 -10.28
CA LEU A 82 0.76 -5.43 -10.68
C LEU A 82 -0.22 -5.38 -9.51
N LEU A 83 0.13 -5.93 -8.34
CA LEU A 83 -0.70 -5.91 -7.14
C LEU A 83 -1.09 -4.50 -6.70
N VAL A 84 -0.14 -3.58 -6.72
CA VAL A 84 -0.37 -2.16 -6.41
C VAL A 84 -1.30 -1.53 -7.43
N LYS A 85 -1.09 -1.78 -8.73
CA LYS A 85 -1.93 -1.21 -9.80
C LYS A 85 -3.39 -1.65 -9.72
N VAL A 86 -3.66 -2.87 -9.27
CA VAL A 86 -5.04 -3.38 -9.12
C VAL A 86 -5.60 -3.09 -7.71
N ASP A 87 -4.94 -2.26 -6.90
CA ASP A 87 -5.34 -1.89 -5.54
C ASP A 87 -5.66 -3.10 -4.64
N VAL A 88 -5.05 -4.27 -4.91
CA VAL A 88 -5.32 -5.50 -4.16
C VAL A 88 -5.00 -5.35 -2.67
N PRO A 89 -3.87 -4.76 -2.27
CA PRO A 89 -3.56 -4.55 -0.85
C PRO A 89 -4.63 -3.71 -0.13
N LEU A 90 -5.13 -2.67 -0.80
CA LEU A 90 -6.18 -1.80 -0.26
C LEU A 90 -7.48 -2.59 -0.08
N HIS A 91 -7.90 -3.37 -1.09
CA HIS A 91 -9.11 -4.19 -1.01
C HIS A 91 -9.03 -5.23 0.11
N VAL A 92 -7.86 -5.86 0.30
CA VAL A 92 -7.66 -6.84 1.39
C VAL A 92 -7.71 -6.15 2.75
N ARG A 93 -6.99 -5.04 2.93
CA ARG A 93 -6.97 -4.27 4.18
C ARG A 93 -8.36 -3.74 4.53
N PHE A 94 -9.10 -3.30 3.52
CA PHE A 94 -10.48 -2.88 3.64
C PHE A 94 -11.40 -4.03 4.00
N ALA A 95 -11.37 -5.16 3.30
CA ALA A 95 -12.22 -6.30 3.60
C ALA A 95 -12.02 -6.81 5.05
N LEU A 96 -10.79 -6.74 5.57
CA LEU A 96 -10.50 -7.06 6.97
C LEU A 96 -11.06 -6.03 7.97
N SER A 97 -11.19 -4.77 7.56
CA SER A 97 -11.67 -3.65 8.41
C SER A 97 -13.16 -3.34 8.22
N GLU A 98 -13.78 -3.86 7.16
CA GLU A 98 -15.14 -3.55 6.70
C GLU A 98 -16.17 -3.69 7.81
N SER A 99 -16.17 -4.82 8.52
CA SER A 99 -17.12 -5.07 9.61
C SER A 99 -16.99 -4.12 10.80
N SER A 100 -15.78 -3.62 11.08
CA SER A 100 -15.53 -2.66 12.16
C SER A 100 -16.01 -1.27 11.74
N LEU A 101 -15.67 -0.87 10.52
CA LEU A 101 -16.06 0.43 9.96
C LEU A 101 -17.58 0.52 9.78
N GLU A 102 -18.23 -0.54 9.29
CA GLU A 102 -19.68 -0.57 9.11
C GLU A 102 -20.43 -0.46 10.43
N ARG A 103 -19.95 -1.15 11.48
CA ARG A 103 -20.53 -1.05 12.82
C ARG A 103 -20.47 0.39 13.33
N HIS A 104 -19.32 1.04 13.15
CA HIS A 104 -19.14 2.43 13.54
C HIS A 104 -20.01 3.38 12.71
N ALA A 105 -20.11 3.16 11.39
CA ALA A 105 -20.92 3.98 10.49
C ALA A 105 -22.39 4.04 10.92
N ARG A 106 -22.89 2.92 11.47
CA ARG A 106 -24.26 2.77 11.96
C ARG A 106 -24.48 3.39 13.35
N SER A 107 -23.43 3.49 14.18
CA SER A 107 -23.52 4.08 15.53
C SER A 107 -23.13 5.56 15.59
N ALA A 108 -22.48 6.11 14.55
CA ALA A 108 -22.13 7.51 14.50
C ALA A 108 -23.39 8.39 14.46
N HIS A 109 -23.49 9.33 15.41
CA HIS A 109 -24.65 10.19 15.59
C HIS A 109 -24.38 11.66 15.24
N ALA A 110 -23.12 12.09 15.18
CA ALA A 110 -22.70 13.45 14.84
C ALA A 110 -21.30 13.45 14.20
N GLU A 111 -20.84 14.64 13.81
CA GLU A 111 -19.43 14.86 13.47
C GLU A 111 -18.55 14.60 14.69
N GLU A 112 -17.61 13.66 14.56
CA GLU A 112 -16.75 13.23 15.65
C GLU A 112 -15.30 13.25 15.19
N ARG A 113 -14.47 13.98 15.94
CA ARG A 113 -13.02 13.96 15.77
C ARG A 113 -12.48 12.73 16.50
N GLU A 114 -12.44 11.62 15.76
CA GLU A 114 -11.89 10.38 16.26
C GLU A 114 -10.46 10.24 15.79
N ASP A 115 -9.49 10.31 16.69
CA ASP A 115 -8.08 10.00 16.43
C ASP A 115 -7.82 8.55 16.86
N GLN A 116 -8.45 7.60 16.17
CA GLN A 116 -8.50 6.20 16.60
C GLN A 116 -8.40 5.20 15.44
N TRP A 117 -7.81 4.05 15.74
CA TRP A 117 -7.77 2.91 14.84
C TRP A 117 -9.10 2.17 14.82
N TRP A 118 -9.70 2.07 13.62
CA TRP A 118 -10.84 1.19 13.34
C TRP A 118 -10.42 0.10 12.37
N GLY A 119 -10.23 -1.11 12.91
CA GLY A 119 -9.61 -2.22 12.17
C GLY A 119 -8.16 -1.90 11.83
N LEU A 120 -7.83 -1.87 10.53
CA LEU A 120 -6.49 -1.56 10.02
C LEU A 120 -6.37 -0.12 9.51
N PHE A 121 -7.36 0.75 9.70
CA PHE A 121 -7.27 2.15 9.30
C PHE A 121 -7.23 3.07 10.51
N HIS A 122 -6.36 4.08 10.45
CA HIS A 122 -6.38 5.18 11.38
C HIS A 122 -7.37 6.22 10.86
N VAL A 123 -8.53 6.28 11.50
CA VAL A 123 -9.52 7.31 11.20
C VAL A 123 -9.14 8.52 12.06
N ASN A 124 -9.18 9.71 11.47
CA ASN A 124 -8.86 10.97 12.16
C ASN A 124 -10.11 11.84 12.35
N TYR A 125 -11.10 11.62 11.50
CA TYR A 125 -12.34 12.38 11.49
C TYR A 125 -13.46 11.56 10.87
N VAL A 126 -14.62 11.62 11.50
CA VAL A 126 -15.85 10.99 11.02
C VAL A 126 -16.88 12.10 10.83
N GLU A 127 -17.40 12.22 9.61
CA GLU A 127 -18.41 13.18 9.25
C GLU A 127 -19.73 12.46 8.99
N LYS A 128 -20.81 12.90 9.65
CA LYS A 128 -22.15 12.39 9.39
C LYS A 128 -22.85 13.29 8.38
N ILE A 129 -23.17 12.72 7.22
CA ILE A 129 -23.94 13.40 6.18
C ILE A 129 -25.34 12.79 6.07
N PRO A 130 -26.33 13.50 5.50
CA PRO A 130 -27.70 12.98 5.36
C PRO A 130 -27.77 11.62 4.66
N GLU A 131 -26.89 11.38 3.69
CA GLU A 131 -26.83 10.18 2.85
C GLU A 131 -26.00 9.04 3.47
N GLY A 132 -25.30 9.27 4.58
CA GLY A 132 -24.40 8.27 5.15
C GLY A 132 -23.34 8.79 6.12
N THR A 133 -22.16 8.18 6.09
CA THR A 133 -21.05 8.54 6.99
C THR A 133 -19.74 8.53 6.20
N ILE A 134 -18.96 9.60 6.32
CA ILE A 134 -17.64 9.74 5.70
C ILE A 134 -16.57 9.52 6.77
N PHE A 135 -15.61 8.65 6.47
CA PHE A 135 -14.45 8.35 7.30
C PHE A 135 -13.22 8.95 6.64
N LEU A 136 -12.65 9.98 7.25
CA LEU A 136 -11.38 10.53 6.81
C LEU A 136 -10.25 9.72 7.41
N VAL A 137 -9.56 9.02 6.53
CA VAL A 137 -8.37 8.23 6.84
C VAL A 137 -7.20 9.08 6.35
N THR A 138 -6.94 10.20 7.03
CA THR A 138 -5.69 10.94 6.83
C THR A 138 -4.54 10.03 7.25
N ASP A 139 -3.82 9.47 6.28
CA ASP A 139 -2.50 8.95 6.60
C ASP A 139 -1.58 10.15 6.86
N ILE A 140 -0.58 9.97 7.72
CA ILE A 140 0.38 10.98 8.17
C ILE A 140 1.37 11.27 7.03
N GLY A 141 0.84 11.76 5.90
CA GLY A 141 1.46 11.86 4.60
C GLY A 141 1.48 13.27 4.04
N LEU A 142 2.33 13.46 3.03
CA LEU A 142 2.65 14.75 2.40
C LEU A 142 1.54 15.30 1.51
N ASP A 143 0.50 14.51 1.25
CA ASP A 143 -0.65 14.97 0.46
C ASP A 143 -1.54 15.84 1.35
N TRP A 144 -1.64 17.12 0.97
CA TRP A 144 -2.52 18.12 1.60
C TRP A 144 -4.01 17.86 1.29
N LEU A 145 -4.31 16.75 0.62
CA LEU A 145 -5.64 16.32 0.21
C LEU A 145 -6.15 15.24 1.17
N SER A 146 -7.33 15.49 1.74
CA SER A 146 -7.99 14.54 2.62
C SER A 146 -8.53 13.37 1.79
N HIS A 147 -8.10 12.15 2.12
CA HIS A 147 -8.58 10.91 1.52
C HIS A 147 -9.32 10.06 2.55
N GLY A 148 -10.33 9.32 2.10
CA GLY A 148 -11.18 8.55 3.01
C GLY A 148 -12.08 7.54 2.33
N PHE A 149 -12.96 6.97 3.15
CA PHE A 149 -14.02 6.08 2.70
C PHE A 149 -15.37 6.66 3.09
N ALA A 150 -16.35 6.63 2.20
CA ALA A 150 -17.72 6.99 2.50
C ALA A 150 -18.60 5.74 2.48
N TYR A 151 -19.36 5.54 3.57
CA TYR A 151 -20.43 4.55 3.66
C TYR A 151 -21.75 5.21 3.27
N LEU A 152 -22.26 4.86 2.09
CA LEU A 152 -23.43 5.45 1.45
C LEU A 152 -24.35 4.30 0.99
N PRO A 153 -25.25 3.81 1.85
CA PRO A 153 -26.09 2.65 1.55
C PRO A 153 -27.13 2.91 0.45
N ASP A 154 -27.54 4.17 0.27
CA ASP A 154 -28.50 4.56 -0.76
C ASP A 154 -27.76 4.96 -2.05
N LYS A 155 -27.35 6.24 -2.15
CA LYS A 155 -26.67 6.80 -3.33
C LYS A 155 -25.72 7.92 -2.89
N PRO A 156 -24.60 8.15 -3.59
CA PRO A 156 -23.73 9.27 -3.29
C PRO A 156 -24.44 10.61 -3.55
N PRO A 157 -24.22 11.62 -2.69
CA PRO A 157 -24.78 12.95 -2.91
C PRO A 157 -24.28 13.53 -4.23
N VAL A 158 -25.18 14.18 -4.97
CA VAL A 158 -24.86 14.80 -6.26
C VAL A 158 -24.39 16.23 -6.01
N GLY A 159 -23.09 16.47 -6.16
CA GLY A 159 -22.48 17.80 -6.00
C GLY A 159 -21.02 17.82 -6.44
N GLU A 160 -20.48 19.00 -6.77
CA GLU A 160 -19.13 19.17 -7.35
C GLU A 160 -18.00 19.27 -6.31
N ALA A 161 -18.32 19.42 -5.01
CA ALA A 161 -17.32 19.68 -3.97
C ALA A 161 -16.49 18.44 -3.56
N HIS A 162 -17.02 17.23 -3.74
CA HIS A 162 -16.37 15.99 -3.32
C HIS A 162 -16.47 14.91 -4.39
N ARG A 163 -15.42 14.11 -4.54
CA ARG A 163 -15.42 12.98 -5.48
C ARG A 163 -15.74 11.68 -4.74
N TYR A 164 -16.75 10.97 -5.24
CA TYR A 164 -17.14 9.66 -4.76
C TYR A 164 -16.88 8.62 -5.85
N GLU A 165 -15.85 7.80 -5.68
CA GLU A 165 -15.57 6.69 -6.60
C GLU A 165 -16.10 5.39 -5.99
N HIS A 166 -16.98 4.69 -6.69
CA HIS A 166 -17.53 3.43 -6.18
C HIS A 166 -16.41 2.42 -5.94
N PHE A 167 -16.36 1.88 -4.72
CA PHE A 167 -15.34 0.93 -4.30
C PHE A 167 -15.92 -0.48 -4.19
N LYS A 168 -16.86 -0.69 -3.26
CA LYS A 168 -17.47 -2.01 -3.03
C LYS A 168 -18.78 -1.89 -2.28
N GLY A 169 -19.88 -2.35 -2.88
CA GLY A 169 -21.18 -2.35 -2.23
C GLY A 169 -21.59 -0.93 -1.83
N PRO A 170 -21.98 -0.66 -0.57
CA PRO A 170 -22.32 0.68 -0.10
C PRO A 170 -21.09 1.58 0.15
N TRP A 171 -19.87 1.12 -0.17
CA TRP A 171 -18.64 1.86 0.10
C TRP A 171 -18.10 2.57 -1.13
N TYR A 172 -17.71 3.82 -0.93
CA TYR A 172 -17.11 4.70 -1.92
C TYR A 172 -15.76 5.20 -1.40
N ARG A 173 -14.79 5.41 -2.30
CA ARG A 173 -13.61 6.22 -1.99
C ARG A 173 -14.05 7.68 -2.03
N TRP A 174 -13.71 8.40 -0.98
CA TRP A 174 -13.94 9.82 -0.85
C TRP A 174 -12.60 10.55 -1.00
N SER A 175 -12.60 11.58 -1.83
CA SER A 175 -11.51 12.55 -1.88
C SER A 175 -12.10 13.95 -1.96
N GLU A 176 -11.37 14.90 -1.37
CA GLU A 176 -11.62 16.31 -1.58
C GLU A 176 -11.55 16.63 -3.09
N GLY A 177 -12.50 17.43 -3.59
CA GLY A 177 -12.49 17.90 -4.98
C GLY A 177 -11.31 18.84 -5.25
N PRO A 178 -10.96 19.10 -6.52
CA PRO A 178 -9.95 20.09 -6.89
C PRO A 178 -10.34 21.52 -6.52
#